data_AF-A0A4V6WN73-F1
#
_entry.id   AF-A0A4V6WN73-F1
#
_cell.length_a   1.000
_cell.length_b   1.000
_cell.length_c   1.000
_cell.angle_alpha   90.00
_cell.angle_beta   90.00
_cell.angle_gamma   90.00
#
_symmetry.space_group_name_H-M   'P 1'
#
loop_
_entity.id
_entity.type
_entity.pdbx_description
1 polymer ?
#
loop_
_entity_poly.entity_id
_entity_poly.type
_entity_poly.pdbx_seq_one_letter_code
_entity_poly.pdbx_strand_id
1 'polypeptide(L)'
;MSETNVIPEFKDFKTFYKKAVEPLKKANIGIVRLDGKLKGDTRNTFAYFWYKDKKWRVKADTFIDRLKIAFDESQKSDEPFVIKPTRDYKGETLAIKGQPIRDYKFYVYLVV
;
A
#
# COMPACT_ATOMS: atom_id res chain seq x y z
N MET A 1 18.59 -4.26 24.18
CA MET A 1 17.30 -4.90 23.85
C MET A 1 16.92 -4.42 22.46
N SER A 2 17.17 -5.22 21.44
CA SER A 2 16.79 -4.86 20.06
C SER A 2 15.28 -4.91 20.00
N GLU A 3 14.62 -3.76 19.93
CA GLU A 3 13.18 -3.70 19.65
C GLU A 3 12.97 -4.37 18.30
N THR A 4 12.40 -5.58 18.31
CA THR A 4 11.99 -6.25 17.09
C THR A 4 10.90 -5.36 16.49
N ASN A 5 11.25 -4.55 15.49
CA ASN A 5 10.30 -3.73 14.74
C ASN A 5 9.35 -4.68 13.99
N VAL A 6 8.26 -5.07 14.65
CA VAL A 6 7.21 -5.88 14.04
C VAL A 6 6.47 -4.99 13.06
N ILE A 7 6.54 -5.33 11.78
CA ILE A 7 5.80 -4.63 10.74
C ILE A 7 4.30 -4.88 10.96
N PRO A 8 3.46 -3.84 11.06
CA PRO A 8 2.05 -3.99 11.37
C PRO A 8 1.30 -4.73 10.26
N GLU A 9 0.36 -5.57 10.67
CA GLU A 9 -0.48 -6.37 9.78
C GLU A 9 -1.96 -6.06 10.02
N PHE A 10 -2.72 -5.96 8.93
CA PHE A 10 -4.13 -5.55 8.95
C PHE A 10 -5.02 -6.57 8.24
N LYS A 11 -6.23 -6.77 8.77
CA LYS A 11 -7.21 -7.73 8.23
C LYS A 11 -7.70 -7.42 6.81
N ASP A 12 -7.64 -6.15 6.39
CA ASP A 12 -8.09 -5.71 5.08
C ASP A 12 -7.49 -4.33 4.75
N PHE A 13 -7.58 -3.93 3.49
CA PHE A 13 -7.07 -2.65 3.01
C PHE A 13 -7.76 -1.45 3.69
N LYS A 14 -9.08 -1.52 3.94
CA LYS A 14 -9.84 -0.43 4.57
C LYS A 14 -9.32 -0.15 5.98
N THR A 15 -9.03 -1.21 6.73
CA THR A 15 -8.50 -1.17 8.10
C THR A 15 -7.08 -0.64 8.10
N PHE A 16 -6.23 -1.11 7.17
CA PHE A 16 -4.89 -0.55 6.97
C PHE A 16 -4.95 0.96 6.73
N TYR A 17 -5.78 1.43 5.79
CA TYR A 17 -5.86 2.84 5.46
C TYR A 17 -6.30 3.69 6.65
N LYS A 18 -7.40 3.30 7.32
CA LYS A 18 -7.95 4.05 8.46
C LYS A 18 -7.05 4.06 9.70
N LYS A 19 -6.35 2.95 9.97
CA LYS A 19 -5.54 2.82 11.20
C LYS A 19 -4.09 3.29 11.04
N ALA A 20 -3.52 3.20 9.83
CA ALA A 20 -2.11 3.53 9.61
C ALA A 20 -1.92 4.79 8.74
N VAL A 21 -2.67 4.93 7.65
CA VAL A 21 -2.43 5.98 6.65
C VAL A 21 -3.09 7.30 7.04
N GLU A 22 -4.36 7.26 7.45
CA GLU A 22 -5.09 8.47 7.87
C GLU A 22 -4.44 9.19 9.05
N PRO A 23 -4.08 8.52 10.16
CA PRO A 23 -3.40 9.17 11.28
C PRO A 23 -2.05 9.77 10.87
N LEU A 24 -1.28 9.06 10.03
CA LEU A 24 0.01 9.53 9.52
C LEU A 24 -0.15 10.83 8.73
N LYS A 25 -1.13 10.90 7.82
CA LYS A 25 -1.41 12.11 7.03
C LYS A 25 -1.89 13.27 7.91
N LYS A 26 -2.71 13.00 8.93
CA LYS A 26 -3.19 14.02 9.88
C LYS A 26 -2.07 14.59 10.74
N ALA A 27 -1.13 13.75 11.17
CA ALA A 27 0.01 14.17 11.98
C ALA A 27 1.06 14.96 11.19
N ASN A 28 1.12 14.79 9.87
CA ASN A 28 2.12 15.44 9.02
C ASN A 28 1.52 15.89 7.68
N ILE A 29 1.03 17.13 7.63
CA ILE A 29 0.25 17.68 6.49
C ILE A 29 1.05 17.66 5.17
N GLY A 30 2.39 17.73 5.23
CA GLY A 30 3.28 17.74 4.06
C GLY A 30 3.75 16.36 3.59
N ILE A 31 3.30 15.27 4.23
CA ILE A 31 3.82 13.94 3.92
C ILE A 31 3.23 13.39 2.61
N VAL A 32 4.12 13.00 1.70
CA VAL A 32 3.73 12.51 0.37
C VAL A 32 3.84 10.98 0.26
N ARG A 33 4.79 10.36 0.98
CA ARG A 33 5.06 8.93 1.01
C ARG A 33 5.01 8.39 2.44
N LEU A 34 4.73 7.10 2.60
CA LEU A 34 4.67 6.46 3.92
C LEU A 34 5.98 6.55 4.71
N ASP A 35 7.13 6.59 4.03
CA ASP A 35 8.46 6.76 4.64
C ASP A 35 8.86 8.22 4.89
N GLY A 36 7.99 9.18 4.62
CA GLY A 36 8.27 10.61 4.80
C GLY A 36 9.21 11.22 3.76
N LYS A 37 9.71 10.44 2.78
CA LYS A 37 10.63 10.93 1.75
C LYS A 37 9.87 11.51 0.56
N LEU A 38 10.57 12.31 -0.24
CA LEU A 38 10.04 12.86 -1.50
C LEU A 38 10.46 12.06 -2.74
N LYS A 39 11.60 11.35 -2.68
CA LYS A 39 12.21 10.64 -3.82
C LYS A 39 13.03 9.42 -3.37
N GLY A 40 13.39 8.58 -4.34
CA GLY A 40 14.19 7.36 -4.15
C GLY A 40 13.35 6.08 -4.11
N ASP A 41 14.01 4.93 -3.95
CA ASP A 41 13.39 3.62 -3.76
C ASP A 41 13.68 3.12 -2.34
N THR A 42 12.89 2.16 -1.86
CA THR A 42 13.11 1.49 -0.59
C THR A 42 12.78 0.00 -0.69
N ARG A 43 13.51 -0.81 0.09
CA ARG A 43 13.16 -2.22 0.32
C ARG A 43 12.29 -2.41 1.57
N ASN A 44 12.08 -1.34 2.34
CA ASN A 44 11.34 -1.40 3.59
C ASN A 44 9.86 -1.61 3.34
N THR A 45 9.27 -2.51 4.12
CA THR A 45 7.83 -2.71 4.17
C THR A 45 7.26 -1.82 5.27
N PHE A 46 6.22 -1.06 4.96
CA PHE A 46 5.53 -0.24 5.93
C PHE A 46 4.47 -1.03 6.70
N ALA A 47 3.70 -1.86 5.99
CA ALA A 47 2.63 -2.66 6.58
C ALA A 47 2.30 -3.87 5.68
N TYR A 48 1.53 -4.81 6.24
CA TYR A 48 0.86 -5.87 5.50
C TYR A 48 -0.66 -5.71 5.60
N PHE A 49 -1.39 -6.13 4.58
CA PHE A 49 -2.83 -6.33 4.68
C PHE A 49 -3.30 -7.56 3.91
N TRP A 50 -4.44 -8.12 4.30
CA TRP A 50 -5.08 -9.23 3.59
C TRP A 50 -6.06 -8.75 2.52
N TYR A 51 -6.06 -9.42 1.37
CA TYR A 51 -7.02 -9.20 0.29
C TYR A 51 -7.12 -10.46 -0.57
N LYS A 52 -8.36 -10.95 -0.79
CA LYS A 52 -8.65 -12.23 -1.48
C LYS A 52 -7.81 -13.39 -0.95
N ASP A 53 -7.84 -13.58 0.37
CA ASP A 53 -7.11 -14.64 1.11
C ASP A 53 -5.59 -14.67 0.88
N LYS A 54 -5.03 -13.58 0.35
CA LYS A 54 -3.61 -13.39 0.13
C LYS A 54 -3.11 -12.24 1.00
N LYS A 55 -1.87 -12.38 1.48
CA LYS A 55 -1.16 -11.34 2.22
C LYS A 55 -0.40 -10.44 1.26
N TRP A 56 -0.59 -9.13 1.39
CA TRP A 56 0.02 -8.13 0.55
C TRP A 56 0.93 -7.22 1.37
N ARG A 57 2.16 -7.00 0.91
CA ARG A 57 3.11 -6.05 1.50
C ARG A 57 2.93 -4.69 0.86
N VAL A 58 2.86 -3.65 1.68
CA VAL A 58 2.90 -2.24 1.26
C VAL A 58 4.31 -1.74 1.46
N LYS A 59 5.01 -1.39 0.38
CA LYS A 59 6.33 -0.76 0.52
C LYS A 59 6.20 0.64 1.12
N ALA A 60 7.22 1.05 1.86
CA ALA A 60 7.25 2.36 2.52
C ALA A 60 7.41 3.55 1.55
N ASP A 61 7.79 3.31 0.29
CA ASP A 61 7.83 4.34 -0.76
C ASP A 61 6.48 4.59 -1.45
N THR A 62 5.41 3.91 -1.00
CA THR A 62 4.06 4.11 -1.52
C THR A 62 3.56 5.52 -1.24
N PHE A 63 2.97 6.16 -2.26
CA PHE A 63 2.43 7.51 -2.15
C PHE A 63 1.06 7.50 -1.49
N ILE A 64 0.87 8.41 -0.53
CA ILE A 64 -0.33 8.48 0.29
C ILE A 64 -1.57 8.84 -0.53
N ASP A 65 -1.43 9.71 -1.54
CA ASP A 65 -2.56 10.07 -2.40
C ASP A 65 -3.05 8.88 -3.24
N ARG A 66 -2.16 7.95 -3.61
CA ARG A 66 -2.56 6.72 -4.28
C ARG A 66 -3.32 5.79 -3.34
N LEU A 67 -2.90 5.71 -2.08
CA LEU A 67 -3.65 4.97 -1.04
C LEU A 67 -5.03 5.59 -0.83
N LYS A 68 -5.15 6.92 -0.88
CA LYS A 68 -6.43 7.61 -0.80
C LYS A 68 -7.35 7.24 -1.96
N ILE A 69 -6.84 7.28 -3.20
CA ILE A 69 -7.62 6.89 -4.38
C ILE A 69 -8.08 5.43 -4.25
N ALA A 70 -7.19 4.53 -3.85
CA ALA A 70 -7.55 3.12 -3.59
C ALA A 70 -8.64 2.99 -2.51
N PHE A 71 -8.58 3.82 -1.47
CA PHE A 71 -9.58 3.82 -0.40
C PHE A 71 -10.92 4.32 -0.92
N ASP A 72 -10.94 5.42 -1.67
CA ASP A 72 -12.15 5.97 -2.26
C ASP A 72 -12.79 4.96 -3.25
N GLU A 73 -12.00 4.23 -4.04
CA GLU A 73 -12.49 3.12 -4.88
C GLU A 73 -13.03 1.94 -4.05
N SER A 74 -12.40 1.61 -2.93
CA SER A 74 -12.88 0.55 -2.03
C SER A 74 -14.22 0.86 -1.37
N GLN A 75 -14.63 2.13 -1.34
CA GLN A 75 -15.98 2.51 -0.88
C GLN A 75 -17.04 2.29 -1.95
N LYS A 76 -16.66 2.27 -3.23
CA LYS A 76 -17.59 2.11 -4.37
C LYS A 76 -17.76 0.66 -4.79
N SER A 77 -16.77 -0.19 -4.55
CA SER A 77 -16.75 -1.59 -4.97
C SER A 77 -16.03 -2.47 -3.96
N ASP A 78 -16.48 -3.70 -3.83
CA ASP A 78 -15.79 -4.75 -3.06
C ASP A 78 -14.50 -5.22 -3.75
N GLU A 79 -14.31 -4.88 -5.03
CA GLU A 79 -13.11 -5.19 -5.81
C GLU A 79 -12.38 -3.91 -6.29
N PRO A 80 -11.73 -3.17 -5.38
CA PRO A 80 -11.00 -1.94 -5.74
C PRO A 80 -9.66 -2.20 -6.44
N PHE A 81 -9.21 -3.45 -6.49
CA PHE A 81 -7.90 -3.81 -7.02
C PHE A 81 -7.98 -4.83 -8.16
N VAL A 82 -7.02 -4.72 -9.07
CA VAL A 82 -6.70 -5.70 -10.10
C VAL A 82 -5.37 -6.33 -9.74
N ILE A 83 -5.32 -7.65 -9.63
CA ILE A 83 -4.09 -8.41 -9.45
C ILE A 83 -3.35 -8.47 -10.79
N LYS A 84 -2.07 -8.11 -10.81
CA LYS A 84 -1.23 -8.16 -12.00
C LYS A 84 0.09 -8.88 -11.70
N PRO A 85 0.68 -9.60 -12.67
CA PRO A 85 2.03 -10.11 -12.51
C PRO A 85 3.03 -8.95 -12.43
N THR A 86 4.14 -9.16 -11.71
CA THR A 86 5.32 -8.29 -11.82
C THR A 86 5.94 -8.42 -13.21
N ARG A 87 6.79 -7.44 -13.61
CA ARG A 87 7.41 -7.42 -14.95
C ARG A 87 8.20 -8.69 -15.28
N ASP A 88 8.81 -9.31 -14.27
CA ASP A 88 9.59 -10.53 -14.38
C ASP A 88 8.78 -11.81 -14.12
N TYR A 89 7.46 -11.68 -13.91
CA TYR A 89 6.53 -12.79 -13.61
C TYR A 89 6.89 -13.60 -12.36
N LYS A 90 7.76 -13.08 -11.49
CA LYS A 90 8.18 -13.74 -10.24
C LYS A 90 7.26 -13.45 -9.05
N GLY A 91 6.23 -12.62 -9.23
CA GLY A 91 5.26 -12.32 -8.19
C GLY A 91 4.05 -11.55 -8.72
N GLU A 92 3.23 -11.06 -7.81
CA GLU A 92 2.03 -10.29 -8.11
C GLU A 92 2.07 -8.91 -7.45
N THR A 93 1.37 -7.95 -8.06
CA THR A 93 1.14 -6.59 -7.56
C THR A 93 -0.35 -6.26 -7.59
N LEU A 94 -0.79 -5.39 -6.69
CA LEU A 94 -2.12 -4.78 -6.78
C LEU A 94 -2.05 -3.47 -7.55
N ALA A 95 -2.91 -3.35 -8.56
CA ALA A 95 -3.19 -2.09 -9.23
C ALA A 95 -4.57 -1.59 -8.84
N ILE A 96 -4.74 -0.28 -8.67
CA ILE A 96 -6.05 0.32 -8.39
C ILE A 96 -6.93 0.22 -9.64
N LYS A 97 -8.16 -0.27 -9.48
CA LYS A 97 -9.11 -0.44 -10.59
C LYS A 97 -9.41 0.90 -11.26
N GLY A 98 -9.48 0.90 -12.59
CA GLY A 98 -9.77 2.10 -13.39
C GLY A 98 -8.66 3.15 -13.45
N GLN A 99 -7.51 2.94 -12.80
CA GLN A 99 -6.39 3.87 -12.85
C GLN A 99 -5.40 3.50 -13.98
N PRO A 100 -4.83 4.50 -14.68
CA PRO A 100 -3.82 4.26 -15.71
C PRO A 100 -2.55 3.64 -15.11
N ILE A 101 -1.85 2.83 -15.91
CA ILE A 101 -0.68 2.05 -15.48
C ILE A 101 0.57 2.94 -15.27
N ARG A 102 0.61 4.12 -15.91
CA ARG A 102 1.77 5.02 -15.82
C ARG A 102 1.85 5.68 -14.43
N ASP A 103 3.07 5.77 -13.90
CA ASP A 103 3.39 6.42 -12.62
C ASP A 103 2.53 5.93 -11.45
N TYR A 104 2.41 4.60 -11.35
CA TYR A 104 1.47 3.96 -10.43
C TYR A 104 1.70 4.35 -8.96
N LYS A 105 2.95 4.65 -8.54
CA LYS A 105 3.32 5.17 -7.21
C LYS A 105 2.64 4.44 -6.02
N PHE A 106 2.16 3.23 -6.28
CA PHE A 106 1.29 2.41 -5.44
C PHE A 106 1.94 1.04 -5.33
N TYR A 107 2.84 0.88 -4.38
CA TYR A 107 3.80 -0.22 -4.37
C TYR A 107 3.33 -1.33 -3.42
N VAL A 108 2.36 -2.11 -3.88
CA VAL A 108 1.75 -3.21 -3.11
C VAL A 108 1.98 -4.54 -3.80
N TYR A 109 2.66 -5.46 -3.14
CA TYR A 109 3.11 -6.73 -3.73
C TYR A 109 2.63 -7.92 -2.92
N LEU A 110 2.44 -9.06 -3.57
CA LEU A 110 2.14 -10.32 -2.89
C LEU A 110 3.31 -10.73 -1.99
N VAL A 111 2.99 -11.23 -0.79
CA VAL A 111 3.93 -11.99 0.03
C VAL A 111 3.85 -13.45 -0.41
N VAL A 112 4.96 -13.97 -0.94
CA VAL A 112 5.13 -15.37 -1.35
C VAL A 112 5.64 -16.18 -0.16
#